data_AF-A0A6J3M8I2-F1
#
_entry.id   AF-A0A6J3M8I2-F1
#
_cell.length_a   1.000
_cell.length_b   1.000
_cell.length_c   1.000
_cell.angle_alpha   90.00
_cell.angle_beta   90.00
_cell.angle_gamma   90.00
#
_symmetry.space_group_name_H-M   'P 1'
#
loop_
_entity.id
_entity.type
_entity.pdbx_description
1 polymer ?
#
loop_
_entity_poly.entity_id
_entity_poly.type
_entity_poly.pdbx_seq_one_letter_code
_entity_poly.pdbx_strand_id
1 'polypeptide(L)'
;MAKLPIYLVTYDRGTYDLTGQTRPYHWSYFIQLPGSSTGQQRPGIAHQLRGMPGSFHYPGPEALDLSKTLPAPNQELEIGEIDADELDRVHEILAMVSIDLGESTKWNCQNWSLEGLERMKRVEGGGIGVYSHLDAKIVRDWLKER
;
A
#
# COMPACT_ATOMS: atom_id res chain seq x y z
N MET A 1 -7.01 -16.03 16.79
CA MET A 1 -7.83 -15.50 15.68
C MET A 1 -7.06 -15.71 14.39
N ALA A 2 -7.71 -15.61 13.22
CA ALA A 2 -6.96 -15.66 11.96
C ALA A 2 -6.11 -14.40 11.84
N LYS A 3 -4.83 -14.61 11.50
CA LYS A 3 -3.88 -13.54 11.25
C LYS A 3 -3.85 -13.18 9.77
N LEU A 4 -3.82 -11.90 9.46
CA LEU A 4 -3.83 -11.38 8.08
C LEU A 4 -2.55 -10.60 7.83
N PRO A 5 -1.64 -11.12 6.99
CA PRO A 5 -0.45 -10.38 6.59
C PRO A 5 -0.81 -9.13 5.77
N ILE A 6 -0.14 -8.03 6.05
CA ILE A 6 -0.28 -6.76 5.33
C ILE A 6 1.01 -6.50 4.56
N TYR A 7 0.86 -6.16 3.28
CA TYR A 7 1.94 -5.83 2.39
C TYR A 7 1.82 -4.40 1.86
N LEU A 8 2.96 -3.76 1.60
CA LEU A 8 3.06 -2.74 0.56
C LEU A 8 3.56 -3.41 -0.72
N VAL A 9 2.84 -3.17 -1.82
CA VAL A 9 3.16 -3.72 -3.14
C VAL A 9 3.36 -2.58 -4.14
N THR A 10 4.27 -2.77 -5.08
CA THR A 10 4.55 -1.79 -6.13
C THR A 10 4.14 -2.27 -7.51
N TYR A 11 3.69 -1.36 -8.37
CA TYR A 11 3.37 -1.64 -9.76
C TYR A 11 4.14 -0.71 -10.70
N ASP A 12 4.60 -1.27 -11.81
CA ASP A 12 5.22 -0.53 -12.91
C ASP A 12 4.19 0.40 -13.58
N ARG A 13 4.61 1.62 -13.89
CA ARG A 13 3.78 2.62 -14.58
C ARG A 13 4.30 2.98 -15.97
N GLY A 14 5.29 2.24 -16.44
CA GLY A 14 6.05 2.49 -17.65
C GLY A 14 7.07 3.61 -17.47
N THR A 15 7.55 4.11 -18.61
CA THR A 15 8.48 5.22 -18.72
C THR A 15 7.75 6.50 -19.16
N TYR A 16 8.41 7.64 -19.02
CA TYR A 16 8.00 8.86 -19.70
C TYR A 16 8.42 8.80 -21.17
N ASP A 17 7.48 8.96 -22.10
CA ASP A 17 7.73 8.78 -23.53
C ASP A 17 8.84 9.70 -24.07
N LEU A 18 8.95 10.91 -23.52
CA LEU A 18 9.91 11.93 -23.97
C LEU A 18 11.33 11.74 -23.41
N THR A 19 11.48 11.21 -22.19
CA THR A 19 12.79 11.12 -21.52
C THR A 19 13.29 9.68 -21.38
N GLY A 20 12.44 8.69 -21.59
CA GLY A 20 12.73 7.28 -21.33
C GLY A 20 12.91 6.93 -19.84
N GLN A 21 12.74 7.90 -18.94
CA GLN A 21 12.91 7.69 -17.50
C GLN A 21 11.73 6.88 -16.94
N THR A 22 12.01 5.90 -16.09
CA THR A 22 10.99 5.14 -15.35
C THR A 22 10.15 6.08 -14.51
N ARG A 23 8.82 5.92 -14.58
CA ARG A 23 7.91 6.65 -13.71
C ARG A 23 8.01 6.12 -12.29
N PRO A 24 7.80 6.96 -11.26
CA PRO A 24 7.72 6.49 -9.88
C PRO A 24 6.71 5.35 -9.76
N TYR A 25 7.04 4.32 -8.99
CA TYR A 25 6.16 3.16 -8.88
C TYR A 25 4.85 3.55 -8.19
N HIS A 26 3.77 2.89 -8.61
CA HIS A 26 2.52 2.98 -7.88
C HIS A 26 2.58 2.08 -6.65
N TRP A 27 2.33 2.62 -5.46
CA TRP A 27 2.30 1.86 -4.22
C TRP A 27 0.84 1.60 -3.81
N SER A 28 0.58 0.39 -3.33
CA SER A 28 -0.71 -0.02 -2.79
C SER A 28 -0.49 -0.84 -1.53
N TYR A 29 -1.41 -0.78 -0.58
CA TYR A 29 -1.50 -1.83 0.42
C TYR A 29 -2.19 -3.05 -0.15
N PHE A 30 -1.83 -4.22 0.37
CA PHE A 30 -2.53 -5.46 0.13
C PHE A 30 -2.62 -6.26 1.43
N ILE A 31 -3.83 -6.59 1.85
CA ILE A 31 -4.10 -7.43 3.03
C ILE A 31 -4.48 -8.81 2.52
N GLN A 32 -3.68 -9.83 2.82
CA GLN A 32 -3.91 -11.18 2.33
C GLN A 32 -4.97 -11.89 3.16
N LEU A 33 -6.03 -12.40 2.51
CA LEU A 33 -7.11 -13.11 3.18
C LEU A 33 -6.81 -14.61 3.34
N PRO A 34 -7.42 -15.28 4.34
CA PRO A 34 -7.26 -16.73 4.54
C PRO A 34 -7.79 -17.54 3.35
N GLY A 35 -7.31 -18.78 3.19
CA GLY A 35 -7.69 -19.65 2.08
C GLY A 35 -6.72 -19.62 0.88
N SER A 36 -5.57 -18.96 1.04
CA SER A 36 -4.46 -19.00 0.10
C SER A 36 -3.72 -20.36 0.17
N SER A 37 -4.27 -21.42 -0.41
CA SER A 37 -3.55 -22.70 -0.55
C SER A 37 -2.60 -22.62 -1.75
N THR A 38 -1.30 -22.58 -1.47
CA THR A 38 -0.17 -22.85 -2.39
C THR A 38 -0.30 -22.30 -3.82
N GLY A 39 0.22 -21.10 -4.05
CA GLY A 39 0.79 -20.67 -5.33
C GLY A 39 -0.16 -20.26 -6.47
N GLN A 40 -1.47 -20.56 -6.42
CA GLN A 40 -2.38 -20.25 -7.53
C GLN A 40 -3.31 -19.05 -7.29
N GLN A 41 -3.70 -18.78 -6.05
CA GLN A 41 -4.61 -17.68 -5.72
C GLN A 41 -4.07 -16.92 -4.52
N ARG A 42 -4.09 -15.58 -4.62
CA ARG A 42 -3.75 -14.67 -3.54
C ARG A 42 -4.89 -13.66 -3.37
N PRO A 43 -6.07 -14.13 -2.91
CA PRO A 43 -7.17 -13.23 -2.62
C PRO A 43 -6.82 -12.33 -1.44
N GLY A 44 -7.24 -11.09 -1.53
CA GLY A 44 -7.00 -10.09 -0.50
C GLY A 44 -7.76 -8.80 -0.75
N ILE A 45 -7.41 -7.80 0.04
CA ILE A 45 -8.00 -6.47 -0.03
C ILE A 45 -6.90 -5.48 -0.37
N ALA A 46 -7.05 -4.77 -1.47
CA ALA A 46 -6.15 -3.71 -1.87
C ALA A 46 -6.65 -2.35 -1.39
N HIS A 47 -5.71 -1.48 -1.04
CA HIS A 47 -5.96 -0.06 -0.81
C HIS A 47 -4.96 0.76 -1.61
N GLN A 48 -5.47 1.47 -2.61
CA GLN A 48 -4.66 2.21 -3.56
C GLN A 48 -5.18 3.63 -3.74
N LEU A 49 -4.26 4.59 -3.71
CA LEU A 49 -4.54 5.96 -4.10
C LEU A 49 -4.43 6.09 -5.62
N ARG A 50 -5.49 6.56 -6.27
CA ARG A 50 -5.57 6.71 -7.72
C ARG A 50 -5.53 8.17 -8.13
N GLY A 51 -5.20 8.43 -9.40
CA GLY A 51 -5.19 9.77 -9.99
C GLY A 51 -3.79 10.33 -10.22
N MET A 52 -3.71 11.65 -10.29
CA MET A 52 -2.51 12.43 -10.56
C MET A 52 -2.50 13.70 -9.68
N PRO A 53 -1.36 14.43 -9.57
CA PRO A 53 -1.34 15.70 -8.85
C PRO A 53 -2.51 16.60 -9.28
N GLY A 54 -3.21 17.19 -8.31
CA GLY A 54 -4.47 17.94 -8.55
C GLY A 54 -5.77 17.13 -8.43
N SER A 55 -5.71 15.79 -8.52
CA SER A 55 -6.91 14.96 -8.67
C SER A 55 -6.80 13.57 -8.02
N PHE A 56 -5.94 13.44 -7.00
CA PHE A 56 -5.82 12.20 -6.25
C PHE A 56 -7.13 11.86 -5.51
N HIS A 57 -7.48 10.58 -5.48
CA HIS A 57 -8.62 10.07 -4.72
C HIS A 57 -8.36 8.65 -4.24
N TYR A 58 -9.00 8.29 -3.13
CA TYR A 58 -8.94 6.96 -2.54
C TYR A 58 -10.35 6.34 -2.55
N PRO A 59 -10.58 5.26 -3.33
CA PRO A 59 -11.92 4.67 -3.49
C PRO A 59 -12.36 3.79 -2.30
N GLY A 60 -11.47 3.47 -1.36
CA GLY A 60 -11.73 2.54 -0.27
C GLY A 60 -11.10 1.16 -0.50
N PRO A 61 -11.48 0.15 0.32
CA PRO A 61 -11.05 -1.24 0.16
C PRO A 61 -11.57 -1.86 -1.14
N GLU A 62 -10.70 -2.56 -1.85
CA GLU A 62 -11.04 -3.26 -3.10
C GLU A 62 -10.67 -4.74 -2.99
N ALA A 63 -11.64 -5.63 -3.24
CA ALA A 63 -11.33 -7.06 -3.35
C ALA A 63 -10.42 -7.31 -4.55
N LEU A 64 -9.29 -7.97 -4.32
CA LEU A 64 -8.26 -8.20 -5.32
C LEU A 64 -7.71 -9.62 -5.20
N ASP A 65 -7.42 -10.25 -6.34
CA ASP A 65 -6.59 -11.45 -6.37
C ASP A 65 -5.22 -11.09 -6.98
N LEU A 66 -4.21 -11.00 -6.14
CA LEU A 66 -2.85 -10.59 -6.53
C LEU A 66 -2.22 -11.54 -7.56
N SER A 67 -2.65 -12.80 -7.65
CA SER A 67 -2.13 -13.72 -8.69
C SER A 67 -2.71 -13.45 -10.07
N LYS A 68 -3.77 -12.62 -10.16
CA LYS A 68 -4.47 -12.28 -11.40
C LYS A 68 -4.24 -10.83 -11.84
N THR A 69 -3.44 -10.05 -11.10
CA THR A 69 -3.14 -8.68 -11.47
C THR A 69 -2.17 -8.62 -12.64
N LEU A 70 -2.49 -7.75 -13.61
CA LEU A 70 -1.62 -7.40 -14.73
C LEU A 70 -1.49 -5.87 -14.77
N PRO A 71 -0.26 -5.32 -14.63
CA PRO A 71 0.99 -6.04 -14.38
C PRO A 71 1.00 -6.69 -12.98
N ALA A 72 1.78 -7.77 -12.83
CA ALA A 72 2.07 -8.33 -11.52
C ALA A 72 2.87 -7.31 -10.68
N PRO A 73 2.84 -7.40 -9.34
CA PRO A 73 3.65 -6.52 -8.51
C PRO A 73 5.15 -6.64 -8.82
N ASN A 74 5.82 -5.50 -8.86
CA ASN A 74 7.26 -5.40 -9.04
C ASN A 74 7.99 -5.82 -7.77
N GLN A 75 7.64 -5.26 -6.63
CA GLN A 75 8.18 -5.58 -5.30
C GLN A 75 7.03 -5.70 -4.30
N GLU A 76 7.23 -6.55 -3.29
CA GLU A 76 6.31 -6.71 -2.17
C GLU A 76 7.12 -6.65 -0.86
N LEU A 77 6.62 -5.90 0.11
CA LEU A 77 7.18 -5.81 1.46
C LEU A 77 6.08 -6.15 2.45
N GLU A 78 6.25 -7.21 3.21
CA GLU A 78 5.41 -7.45 4.38
C GLU A 78 5.72 -6.36 5.43
N ILE A 79 4.70 -5.60 5.81
CA ILE A 79 4.83 -4.51 6.76
C ILE A 79 4.27 -4.85 8.13
N GLY A 80 3.62 -6.01 8.27
CA GLY A 80 3.00 -6.45 9.50
C GLY A 80 2.00 -7.56 9.30
N GLU A 81 1.38 -7.93 10.41
CA GLU A 81 0.34 -8.95 10.49
C GLU A 81 -0.70 -8.50 11.51
N ILE A 82 -1.97 -8.42 11.11
CA ILE A 82 -3.08 -7.99 11.98
C ILE A 82 -3.97 -9.16 12.38
N ASP A 83 -4.68 -9.05 13.49
CA ASP A 83 -5.81 -9.93 13.75
C ASP A 83 -7.00 -9.56 12.84
N ALA A 84 -7.82 -10.55 12.48
CA ALA A 84 -8.95 -10.33 11.58
C ALA A 84 -10.00 -9.33 12.11
N ASP A 85 -10.11 -9.15 13.42
CA ASP A 85 -10.99 -8.14 14.06
C ASP A 85 -10.40 -6.72 14.02
N GLU A 86 -9.13 -6.57 13.68
CA GLU A 86 -8.48 -5.29 13.46
C GLU A 86 -8.61 -4.79 12.00
N LEU A 87 -9.20 -5.59 11.10
CA LEU A 87 -9.30 -5.26 9.67
C LEU A 87 -10.04 -3.95 9.39
N ASP A 88 -11.21 -3.76 10.03
CA ASP A 88 -11.99 -2.53 9.89
C ASP A 88 -11.19 -1.30 10.35
N ARG A 89 -10.37 -1.48 11.39
CA ARG A 89 -9.51 -0.42 11.90
C ARG A 89 -8.44 -0.02 10.89
N VAL A 90 -7.86 -0.96 10.15
CA VAL A 90 -6.96 -0.63 9.02
C VAL A 90 -7.68 0.18 7.95
N HIS A 91 -8.91 -0.23 7.58
CA HIS A 91 -9.71 0.50 6.58
C HIS A 91 -9.97 1.96 7.00
N GLU A 92 -10.35 2.17 8.26
CA GLU A 92 -10.56 3.49 8.85
C GLU A 92 -9.28 4.34 8.80
N ILE A 93 -8.15 3.79 9.23
CA ILE A 93 -6.86 4.51 9.26
C ILE A 93 -6.49 4.99 7.86
N LEU A 94 -6.57 4.10 6.87
CA LEU A 94 -6.22 4.43 5.49
C LEU A 94 -7.19 5.45 4.87
N ALA A 95 -8.47 5.41 5.24
CA ALA A 95 -9.45 6.41 4.82
C ALA A 95 -9.21 7.81 5.43
N MET A 96 -8.56 7.87 6.60
CA MET A 96 -8.24 9.12 7.30
C MET A 96 -6.91 9.76 6.87
N VAL A 97 -6.10 9.07 6.06
CA VAL A 97 -4.84 9.64 5.55
C VAL A 97 -5.14 10.86 4.69
N SER A 98 -4.46 11.96 4.96
CA SER A 98 -4.66 13.21 4.23
C SER A 98 -4.23 13.06 2.77
N ILE A 99 -5.01 13.60 1.85
CA ILE A 99 -4.68 13.64 0.42
C ILE A 99 -4.38 15.09 0.04
N ASP A 100 -3.14 15.33 -0.41
CA ASP A 100 -2.74 16.64 -0.92
C ASP A 100 -3.08 16.75 -2.41
N LEU A 101 -3.90 17.74 -2.75
CA LEU A 101 -4.33 18.04 -4.11
C LEU A 101 -3.55 19.20 -4.74
N GLY A 102 -2.52 19.72 -4.09
CA GLY A 102 -1.68 20.77 -4.66
C GLY A 102 -0.91 20.25 -5.89
N GLU A 103 -1.18 20.81 -7.06
CA GLU A 103 -0.55 20.42 -8.33
C GLU A 103 0.97 20.66 -8.36
N SER A 104 1.45 21.64 -7.60
CA SER A 104 2.87 21.98 -7.48
C SER A 104 3.60 21.20 -6.38
N THR A 105 2.89 20.34 -5.65
CA THR A 105 3.49 19.51 -4.60
C THR A 105 4.17 18.30 -5.22
N LYS A 106 5.19 17.77 -4.55
CA LYS A 106 5.80 16.48 -4.89
C LYS A 106 5.02 15.30 -4.28
N TRP A 107 3.81 15.56 -3.76
CA TRP A 107 3.02 14.58 -3.04
C TRP A 107 2.39 13.56 -4.00
N ASN A 108 2.40 12.29 -3.62
CA ASN A 108 1.89 11.19 -4.44
C ASN A 108 1.44 9.98 -3.59
N CYS A 109 1.09 8.87 -4.24
CA CYS A 109 0.65 7.63 -3.57
C CYS A 109 1.66 7.07 -2.55
N GLN A 110 2.96 7.31 -2.72
CA GLN A 110 3.99 6.86 -1.78
C GLN A 110 3.95 7.68 -0.50
N ASN A 111 3.67 8.98 -0.59
CA ASN A 111 3.45 9.81 0.59
C ASN A 111 2.23 9.31 1.37
N TRP A 112 1.13 9.03 0.67
CA TRP A 112 -0.07 8.45 1.27
C TRP A 112 0.21 7.10 1.95
N SER A 113 0.92 6.18 1.30
CA SER A 113 1.30 4.89 1.88
C SER A 113 2.28 5.01 3.07
N LEU A 114 3.18 5.98 3.07
CA LEU A 114 4.07 6.17 4.22
C LEU A 114 3.34 6.79 5.40
N GLU A 115 2.43 7.73 5.15
CA GLU A 115 1.59 8.32 6.20
C GLU A 115 0.63 7.29 6.80
N GLY A 116 0.02 6.43 5.96
CA GLY A 116 -0.81 5.33 6.44
C GLY A 116 -0.05 4.38 7.36
N LEU A 117 1.19 4.03 7.01
CA LEU A 117 2.06 3.18 7.82
C LEU A 117 2.39 3.84 9.16
N GLU A 118 2.76 5.12 9.14
CA GLU A 118 3.03 5.88 10.37
C GLU A 118 1.81 6.02 11.27
N ARG A 119 0.61 6.20 10.69
CA ARG A 119 -0.64 6.23 11.46
C ARG A 119 -0.94 4.87 12.09
N MET A 120 -0.76 3.77 11.36
CA MET A 120 -0.93 2.41 11.89
C MET A 120 0.01 2.14 13.08
N LYS A 121 1.26 2.63 13.06
CA LYS A 121 2.17 2.49 14.21
C LYS A 121 1.77 3.29 15.44
N ARG A 122 0.98 4.36 15.27
CA ARG A 122 0.67 5.34 16.32
C ARG A 122 -0.73 5.21 16.90
N VAL A 123 -1.49 4.19 16.49
CA VAL A 123 -2.81 3.91 17.07
C VAL A 123 -2.66 3.75 18.58
N GLU A 124 -3.55 4.41 19.34
CA GLU A 124 -3.61 4.28 20.79
C GLU A 124 -3.71 2.79 21.19
N GLY A 125 -2.86 2.35 22.11
CA GLY A 125 -2.73 0.93 22.46
C GLY A 125 -1.47 0.24 21.91
N GLY A 126 -0.62 0.94 21.15
CA GLY A 126 0.70 0.43 20.73
C GLY A 126 0.85 0.12 19.25
N GLY A 127 -0.04 0.65 18.40
CA GLY A 127 -0.09 0.38 16.96
C GLY A 127 -0.95 -0.83 16.59
N ILE A 128 -1.14 -1.05 15.28
CA ILE A 128 -1.96 -2.14 14.72
C ILE A 128 -1.12 -3.08 13.86
N GLY A 129 -0.59 -4.16 14.46
CA GLY A 129 0.08 -5.27 13.77
C GLY A 129 1.31 -4.96 12.89
N VAL A 130 1.66 -3.69 12.69
CA VAL A 130 2.74 -3.25 11.80
C VAL A 130 4.10 -3.23 12.49
N TYR A 131 5.14 -3.59 11.75
CA TYR A 131 6.50 -3.67 12.27
C TYR A 131 7.05 -2.26 12.56
N SER A 132 7.35 -2.01 13.83
CA SER A 132 7.79 -0.70 14.33
C SER A 132 9.10 -0.21 13.72
N HIS A 133 9.98 -1.13 13.32
CA HIS A 133 11.30 -0.81 12.76
C HIS A 133 11.27 -0.34 11.30
N LEU A 134 10.13 -0.44 10.59
CA LEU A 134 10.03 -0.08 9.17
C LEU A 134 9.82 1.42 8.96
N ASP A 135 10.89 2.22 8.97
CA ASP A 135 10.78 3.65 8.65
C ASP A 135 10.63 3.92 7.14
N ALA A 136 10.36 5.19 6.79
CA ALA A 136 10.15 5.60 5.41
C ALA A 136 11.35 5.34 4.49
N LYS A 137 12.58 5.39 5.02
CA LYS A 137 13.79 5.13 4.24
C LYS A 137 13.90 3.64 3.95
N ILE A 138 13.72 2.79 4.96
CA ILE A 138 13.76 1.33 4.83
C ILE A 138 12.72 0.86 3.82
N VAL A 139 11.49 1.37 3.90
CA VAL A 139 10.40 1.00 2.98
C VAL A 139 10.74 1.41 1.54
N ARG A 140 11.22 2.64 1.31
CA ARG A 140 11.60 3.13 -0.03
C ARG A 140 12.74 2.31 -0.63
N ASP A 141 13.78 2.04 0.17
CA ASP A 141 14.94 1.25 -0.25
C ASP A 141 14.51 -0.18 -0.63
N TRP A 142 13.65 -0.82 0.18
CA TRP A 142 13.15 -2.17 -0.08
C TRP A 142 12.29 -2.24 -1.35
N LEU A 143 11.35 -1.30 -1.51
CA LEU A 143 10.46 -1.24 -2.66
C LEU A 143 11.16 -0.76 -3.94
N LYS A 144 12.48 -0.53 -3.87
CA LYS A 144 13.36 -0.11 -4.97
C LYS A 144 12.88 1.17 -5.65
N GLU A 145 12.27 2.06 -4.89
CA GLU A 145 11.91 3.38 -5.39
C GLU A 145 13.20 4.15 -5.72
N ARG A 146 13.27 4.75 -6.90
CA ARG A 146 14.45 5.46 -7.41
C ARG A 146 14.12 6.85 -7.89
#